data_AF-X1F5I8-F1
#
_entry.id   AF-X1F5I8-F1
#
_cell.length_a   1.000
_cell.length_b   1.000
_cell.length_c   1.000
_cell.angle_alpha   90.00
_cell.angle_beta   90.00
_cell.angle_gamma   90.00
#
_symmetry.space_group_name_H-M   'P 1'
#
loop_
_entity.id
_entity.type
_entity.pdbx_description
1 polymer ?
#
loop_
_entity_poly.entity_id
_entity_poly.type
_entity_poly.pdbx_seq_one_letter_code
_entity_poly.pdbx_strand_id
1 'polypeptide(L)'
;MNMNTIKRNPHETRVVITGMGTINPLANTINEFWDNLIEGKSGIRLVKHTDLSDFSVQIGGEVDYPDLSEYFPQKMLRRLDRFIIFGHVAATRAFKDAGLEPIDIEKAPHLYGTIIGTGDAGSGLHYRMFQQIQEVGMDHASPFYVIGVIPNMPPAYFSKENNFQGPNFSVNSACATSNHAIGTAASMIKMGLAEVMLAGGTEAVLNVAGFS
;
A
#
# COMPACT_ATOMS: atom_id res chain seq x y z
N MET A 1 4.88 29.66 -24.70
CA MET A 1 5.44 30.19 -23.43
C MET A 1 6.68 29.39 -23.09
N ASN A 2 7.83 30.04 -22.91
CA ASN A 2 9.08 29.36 -22.54
C ASN A 2 9.01 28.86 -21.09
N MET A 3 9.04 27.54 -20.90
CA MET A 3 9.07 26.91 -19.56
C MET A 3 10.37 27.19 -18.78
N ASN A 4 11.40 27.77 -19.43
CA ASN A 4 12.70 28.05 -18.82
C ASN A 4 12.76 29.32 -17.93
N THR A 5 11.63 30.00 -17.69
CA THR A 5 11.59 31.28 -16.94
C THR A 5 10.79 31.25 -15.64
N ILE A 6 10.30 30.09 -15.19
CA ILE A 6 9.69 29.99 -13.86
C ILE A 6 10.82 29.98 -12.81
N LYS A 7 11.16 31.17 -12.28
CA LYS A 7 12.01 31.26 -11.09
C LYS A 7 11.25 30.60 -9.93
N ARG A 8 11.77 29.48 -9.41
CA ARG A 8 11.25 28.86 -8.19
C ARG A 8 11.43 29.83 -7.02
N ASN A 9 10.45 29.89 -6.13
CA ASN A 9 10.54 30.69 -4.90
C ASN A 9 11.71 30.13 -4.06
N PRO A 10 12.74 30.92 -3.72
CA PRO A 10 13.88 30.44 -2.93
C PRO A 10 13.49 30.00 -1.51
N HIS A 11 12.29 30.35 -1.05
CA HIS A 11 11.72 29.94 0.24
C HIS A 11 10.77 28.73 0.14
N GLU A 12 10.59 28.14 -1.04
CA GLU A 12 9.76 26.94 -1.19
C GLU A 12 10.47 25.72 -0.61
N THR A 13 9.81 25.01 0.31
CA THR A 13 10.28 23.73 0.83
C THR A 13 10.45 22.74 -0.31
N ARG A 14 11.68 22.24 -0.49
CA ARG A 14 11.98 21.19 -1.45
C ARG A 14 11.59 19.84 -0.87
N VAL A 15 10.91 19.04 -1.67
CA VAL A 15 10.58 17.65 -1.34
C VAL A 15 11.54 16.74 -2.10
N VAL A 16 12.07 15.72 -1.42
CA VAL A 16 12.96 14.70 -1.98
C VAL A 16 12.43 13.32 -1.62
N ILE A 17 12.77 12.31 -2.41
CA ILE A 17 12.49 10.90 -2.11
C ILE A 17 13.74 10.33 -1.44
N THR A 18 13.60 9.83 -0.22
CA THR A 18 14.72 9.28 0.57
C THR A 18 14.72 7.76 0.63
N GLY A 19 13.58 7.11 0.40
CA GLY A 19 13.48 5.65 0.36
C GLY A 19 12.30 5.17 -0.48
N MET A 20 12.40 3.94 -0.99
CA MET A 20 11.41 3.29 -1.83
C MET A 20 11.20 1.83 -1.41
N GLY A 21 9.98 1.33 -1.62
CA GLY A 21 9.63 -0.04 -1.29
C GLY A 21 8.55 -0.55 -2.23
N THR A 22 8.60 -1.84 -2.53
CA THR A 22 7.64 -2.47 -3.43
C THR A 22 7.39 -3.93 -3.07
N ILE A 23 6.22 -4.41 -3.48
CA ILE A 23 5.83 -5.81 -3.58
C ILE A 23 4.85 -5.89 -4.75
N ASN A 24 5.23 -6.56 -5.82
CA ASN A 24 4.46 -6.58 -7.06
C ASN A 24 4.75 -7.86 -7.87
N PRO A 25 3.99 -8.12 -8.96
CA PRO A 25 4.11 -9.36 -9.73
C PRO A 25 5.45 -9.55 -10.45
N LEU A 26 6.23 -8.48 -10.61
CA LEU A 26 7.52 -8.54 -11.25
C LEU A 26 8.64 -8.83 -10.26
N ALA A 27 8.49 -8.42 -8.99
CA ALA A 27 9.51 -8.58 -7.95
C ALA A 27 8.99 -8.23 -6.56
N ASN A 28 9.70 -8.74 -5.55
CA ASN A 28 9.45 -8.43 -4.16
C ASN A 28 10.42 -7.38 -3.58
N THR A 29 11.41 -6.88 -4.33
CA THR A 29 12.31 -5.83 -3.82
C THR A 29 12.54 -4.76 -4.88
N ILE A 30 12.99 -3.56 -4.50
CA ILE A 30 13.28 -2.48 -5.45
C ILE A 30 14.40 -2.85 -6.42
N ASN A 31 15.46 -3.50 -5.93
CA ASN A 31 16.58 -3.91 -6.78
C ASN A 31 16.14 -4.97 -7.79
N GLU A 32 15.49 -6.03 -7.33
CA GLU A 32 14.95 -7.08 -8.21
C GLU A 32 13.92 -6.51 -9.20
N PHE A 33 13.05 -5.59 -8.74
CA PHE A 33 12.08 -4.92 -9.60
C PHE A 33 12.76 -4.15 -10.71
N TRP A 34 13.80 -3.39 -10.38
CA TRP A 34 14.54 -2.57 -11.32
C TRP A 34 15.28 -3.43 -12.36
N ASP A 35 15.98 -4.47 -11.91
CA ASP A 35 16.70 -5.40 -12.80
C ASP A 35 15.72 -6.11 -13.76
N ASN A 36 14.62 -6.64 -13.23
CA ASN A 36 13.60 -7.31 -14.02
C ASN A 36 12.92 -6.35 -15.02
N LEU A 37 12.73 -5.08 -14.64
CA LEU A 37 12.16 -4.05 -15.51
C LEU A 37 13.09 -3.71 -16.67
N ILE A 38 14.38 -3.52 -16.41
CA ILE A 38 15.38 -3.23 -17.45
C ILE A 38 15.53 -4.40 -18.40
N GLU A 39 15.48 -5.63 -17.90
CA GLU A 39 15.55 -6.85 -18.70
C GLU A 39 14.27 -7.14 -19.51
N GLY A 40 13.20 -6.34 -19.32
CA GLY A 40 11.94 -6.52 -20.04
C GLY A 40 11.17 -7.78 -19.62
N LYS A 41 11.36 -8.26 -18.39
CA LYS A 41 10.60 -9.39 -17.86
C LYS A 41 9.13 -9.01 -17.68
N SER A 42 8.24 -10.00 -17.84
CA SER A 42 6.81 -9.85 -17.61
C SER A 42 6.40 -10.53 -16.31
N GLY A 43 5.69 -9.80 -15.45
CA GLY A 43 4.99 -10.37 -14.28
C GLY A 43 3.62 -10.96 -14.62
N ILE A 44 3.18 -10.89 -15.89
CA ILE A 44 1.87 -11.42 -16.33
C ILE A 44 2.01 -12.89 -16.67
N ARG A 45 1.15 -13.72 -16.05
CA ARG A 45 1.12 -15.17 -16.23
C ARG A 45 -0.30 -15.69 -16.09
N LEU A 46 -0.51 -16.99 -16.38
CA LEU A 46 -1.74 -17.68 -15.99
C LEU A 46 -1.87 -17.61 -14.46
N VAL A 47 -3.03 -17.17 -13.98
CA VAL A 47 -3.32 -17.02 -12.55
C VAL A 47 -3.33 -18.39 -11.87
N LYS A 48 -2.71 -18.50 -10.69
CA LYS A 48 -2.58 -19.78 -9.97
C LYS A 48 -3.33 -19.84 -8.65
N HIS A 49 -3.49 -18.72 -7.94
CA HIS A 49 -4.07 -18.69 -6.59
C HIS A 49 -5.54 -18.24 -6.54
N THR A 50 -6.07 -17.72 -7.64
CA THR A 50 -7.51 -17.40 -7.76
C THR A 50 -8.12 -18.33 -8.80
N ASP A 51 -9.21 -19.02 -8.44
CA ASP A 51 -9.99 -19.78 -9.41
C ASP A 51 -10.71 -18.80 -10.34
N LEU A 52 -10.24 -18.75 -11.59
CA LEU A 52 -10.80 -17.93 -12.66
C LEU A 52 -11.43 -18.78 -13.76
N SER A 53 -11.81 -20.03 -13.47
CA SER A 53 -12.34 -20.97 -14.48
C SER A 53 -13.61 -20.47 -15.18
N ASP A 54 -14.45 -19.71 -14.46
CA ASP A 54 -15.68 -19.10 -14.99
C ASP A 54 -15.45 -17.76 -15.74
N PHE A 55 -14.22 -17.25 -15.77
CA PHE A 55 -13.89 -15.97 -16.39
C PHE A 55 -13.23 -16.16 -17.76
N SER A 56 -13.55 -15.27 -18.70
CA SER A 56 -12.94 -15.24 -20.04
C SER A 56 -11.45 -14.86 -20.00
N VAL A 57 -11.02 -14.14 -18.95
CA VAL A 57 -9.64 -13.74 -18.72
C VAL A 57 -9.04 -14.60 -17.62
N GLN A 58 -8.00 -15.35 -17.94
CA GLN A 58 -7.30 -16.26 -17.01
C GLN A 58 -5.86 -15.83 -16.69
N ILE A 59 -5.42 -14.70 -17.24
CA ILE A 59 -4.07 -14.15 -17.01
C ILE A 59 -4.12 -12.95 -16.08
N GLY A 60 -3.04 -12.73 -15.33
CA GLY A 60 -2.92 -11.59 -14.43
C GLY A 60 -1.51 -11.44 -13.86
N GLY A 61 -1.26 -10.28 -13.26
CA GLY A 61 -0.06 -10.01 -12.49
C GLY A 61 -0.29 -10.46 -11.04
N GLU A 62 0.09 -11.69 -10.74
CA GLU A 62 -0.05 -12.26 -9.40
C GLU A 62 1.23 -12.04 -8.59
N VAL A 63 1.07 -11.58 -7.34
CA VAL A 63 2.18 -11.41 -6.40
C VAL A 63 2.46 -12.73 -5.70
N ASP A 64 3.70 -13.22 -5.81
CA ASP A 64 4.20 -14.34 -5.03
C ASP A 64 4.63 -13.85 -3.63
N TYR A 65 3.99 -14.39 -2.59
CA TYR A 65 4.28 -13.96 -1.22
C TYR A 65 5.73 -14.28 -0.82
N PRO A 66 6.49 -13.31 -0.29
CA PRO A 66 7.69 -13.61 0.45
C PRO A 66 7.32 -14.29 1.79
N ASP A 67 8.32 -14.71 2.56
CA ASP A 67 8.06 -15.01 3.97
C ASP A 67 7.56 -13.73 4.67
N LEU A 68 6.36 -13.82 5.25
CA LEU A 68 5.69 -12.71 5.94
C LEU A 68 5.93 -12.72 7.45
N SER A 69 6.68 -13.70 7.97
CA SER A 69 6.91 -13.88 9.40
C SER A 69 7.57 -12.68 10.09
N GLU A 70 8.37 -11.90 9.34
CA GLU A 70 8.99 -10.66 9.84
C GLU A 70 8.03 -9.46 9.91
N TYR A 71 6.90 -9.52 9.18
CA TYR A 71 5.93 -8.41 9.10
C TYR A 71 4.68 -8.65 9.94
N PHE A 72 4.25 -9.91 10.05
CA PHE A 72 2.98 -10.25 10.69
C PHE A 72 3.06 -11.53 11.50
N PRO A 73 2.45 -11.55 12.71
CA PRO A 73 2.10 -12.80 13.35
C PRO A 73 1.17 -13.63 12.45
N GLN A 74 1.38 -14.93 12.36
CA GLN A 74 0.57 -15.84 11.51
C GLN A 74 -0.95 -15.72 11.73
N LYS A 75 -1.38 -15.43 12.96
CA LYS A 75 -2.80 -15.23 13.30
C LYS A 75 -3.40 -13.97 12.67
N MET A 76 -2.59 -12.95 12.42
CA MET A 76 -3.02 -11.69 11.79
C MET A 76 -3.27 -11.85 10.29
N LEU A 77 -2.45 -12.66 9.60
CA LEU A 77 -2.57 -12.87 8.15
C LEU A 77 -3.95 -13.38 7.71
N ARG A 78 -4.63 -14.15 8.57
CA ARG A 78 -5.99 -14.66 8.29
C ARG A 78 -7.09 -13.62 8.47
N ARG A 79 -6.78 -12.47 9.06
CA ARG A 79 -7.75 -11.42 9.42
C ARG A 79 -7.67 -10.19 8.52
N LEU A 80 -6.59 -10.07 7.75
CA LEU A 80 -6.33 -8.93 6.89
C LEU A 80 -6.58 -9.34 5.43
N ASP A 81 -7.14 -8.41 4.66
CA ASP A 81 -7.06 -8.56 3.21
C ASP A 81 -5.62 -8.31 2.71
N ARG A 82 -5.33 -8.87 1.54
CA ARG A 82 -4.02 -8.84 0.90
C ARG A 82 -3.54 -7.42 0.63
N PHE A 83 -4.43 -6.46 0.32
CA PHE A 83 -4.00 -5.07 0.06
C PHE A 83 -3.33 -4.45 1.31
N ILE A 84 -3.75 -4.82 2.52
CA ILE A 84 -3.12 -4.34 3.77
C ILE A 84 -1.74 -4.96 3.91
N ILE A 85 -1.63 -6.27 3.64
CA ILE A 85 -0.36 -6.99 3.72
C ILE A 85 0.65 -6.40 2.73
N PHE A 86 0.25 -6.20 1.47
CA PHE A 86 1.10 -5.60 0.44
C PHE A 86 1.51 -4.17 0.80
N GLY A 87 0.55 -3.35 1.23
CA GLY A 87 0.80 -1.97 1.63
C GLY A 87 1.80 -1.89 2.77
N HIS A 88 1.65 -2.73 3.80
CA HIS A 88 2.55 -2.75 4.93
C HIS A 88 3.96 -3.26 4.58
N VAL A 89 4.07 -4.34 3.80
CA VAL A 89 5.39 -4.86 3.37
C VAL A 89 6.15 -3.82 2.55
N ALA A 90 5.50 -3.18 1.57
CA ALA A 90 6.13 -2.11 0.77
C ALA A 90 6.50 -0.90 1.63
N ALA A 91 5.60 -0.48 2.53
CA ALA A 91 5.82 0.62 3.46
C ALA A 91 7.04 0.39 4.37
N THR A 92 7.12 -0.79 4.99
CA THR A 92 8.23 -1.17 5.87
C THR A 92 9.56 -1.21 5.12
N ARG A 93 9.56 -1.67 3.86
CA ARG A 93 10.76 -1.63 3.00
C ARG A 93 11.17 -0.20 2.66
N ALA A 94 10.22 0.66 2.28
CA ALA A 94 10.50 2.06 1.98
C ALA A 94 11.05 2.81 3.20
N PHE A 95 10.52 2.50 4.38
CA PHE A 95 10.98 3.06 5.64
C PHE A 95 12.42 2.64 5.97
N LYS A 96 12.73 1.34 5.82
CA LYS A 96 14.11 0.81 5.99
C LYS A 96 15.08 1.42 4.97
N ASP A 97 14.68 1.51 3.70
CA ASP A 97 15.49 2.09 2.61
C ASP A 97 15.80 3.58 2.84
N ALA A 98 14.89 4.30 3.48
CA ALA A 98 15.10 5.71 3.84
C ALA A 98 16.16 5.93 4.93
N GLY A 99 16.59 4.88 5.64
CA GLY A 99 17.58 5.00 6.72
C GLY A 99 17.12 5.87 7.88
N LEU A 100 15.80 5.97 8.12
CA LEU A 100 15.25 6.73 9.24
C LEU A 100 15.40 5.94 10.53
N GLU A 101 16.00 6.57 11.54
CA GLU A 101 16.23 5.95 12.84
C GLU A 101 15.03 6.18 13.79
N PRO A 102 14.56 5.16 14.52
CA PRO A 102 13.46 5.29 15.48
C PRO A 102 13.64 6.45 16.48
N ILE A 103 14.87 6.70 16.92
CA ILE A 103 15.21 7.76 17.87
C ILE A 103 14.88 9.16 17.36
N ASP A 104 14.92 9.39 16.05
CA ASP A 104 14.60 10.70 15.47
C ASP A 104 13.08 10.91 15.35
N ILE A 105 12.33 9.83 15.20
CA ILE A 105 10.86 9.85 15.22
C ILE A 105 10.36 10.12 16.63
N GLU A 106 10.94 9.48 17.64
CA GLU A 106 10.54 9.68 19.05
C GLU A 106 10.66 11.13 19.53
N LYS A 107 11.63 11.90 18.99
CA LYS A 107 11.83 13.31 19.35
C LYS A 107 10.69 14.20 18.86
N ALA A 108 10.07 13.89 17.72
CA ALA A 108 9.06 14.72 17.09
C ALA A 108 8.06 13.91 16.23
N PRO A 109 7.31 12.96 16.82
CA PRO A 109 6.51 12.00 16.06
C PRO A 109 5.38 12.67 15.25
N HIS A 110 4.94 13.85 15.68
CA HIS A 110 3.92 14.66 15.00
C HIS A 110 4.37 15.22 13.64
N LEU A 111 5.68 15.20 13.34
CA LEU A 111 6.22 15.61 12.03
C LEU A 111 6.26 14.48 11.00
N TYR A 112 5.93 13.26 11.40
CA TYR A 112 5.96 12.07 10.54
C TYR A 112 4.53 11.63 10.23
N GLY A 113 4.14 11.67 8.96
CA GLY A 113 2.81 11.29 8.50
C GLY A 113 2.80 10.15 7.50
N THR A 114 1.61 9.63 7.21
CA THR A 114 1.42 8.49 6.31
C THR A 114 0.17 8.66 5.44
N ILE A 115 0.33 8.54 4.13
CA ILE A 115 -0.77 8.47 3.17
C ILE A 115 -0.57 7.26 2.26
N ILE A 116 -1.35 6.20 2.49
CA ILE A 116 -1.36 5.03 1.62
C ILE A 116 -2.78 4.89 1.08
N GLY A 117 -2.93 5.07 -0.23
CA GLY A 117 -4.21 4.95 -0.90
C GLY A 117 -4.52 3.53 -1.41
N THR A 118 -5.79 3.26 -1.65
CA THR A 118 -6.27 2.05 -2.33
C THR A 118 -7.54 2.39 -3.13
N GLY A 119 -7.74 1.71 -4.26
CA GLY A 119 -8.93 1.89 -5.10
C GLY A 119 -10.11 1.06 -4.61
N ASP A 120 -9.90 -0.25 -4.47
CA ASP A 120 -10.97 -1.20 -4.15
C ASP A 120 -10.88 -1.74 -2.71
N ALA A 121 -9.76 -1.50 -2.02
CA ALA A 121 -9.51 -1.95 -0.66
C ALA A 121 -9.68 -3.47 -0.51
N GLY A 122 -10.36 -3.93 0.56
CA GLY A 122 -10.42 -5.34 0.94
C GLY A 122 -11.47 -6.16 0.20
N SER A 123 -11.60 -6.00 -1.13
CA SER A 123 -12.64 -6.66 -1.93
C SER A 123 -12.63 -8.19 -1.82
N GLY A 124 -11.45 -8.81 -1.78
CA GLY A 124 -11.32 -10.26 -1.65
C GLY A 124 -11.86 -10.81 -0.33
N LEU A 125 -11.47 -10.21 0.79
CA LEU A 125 -11.96 -10.57 2.12
C LEU A 125 -13.44 -10.20 2.29
N HIS A 126 -13.88 -9.07 1.73
CA HIS A 126 -15.29 -8.67 1.69
C HIS A 126 -16.15 -9.76 1.05
N TYR A 127 -15.75 -10.23 -0.13
CA TYR A 127 -16.44 -11.28 -0.86
C TYR A 127 -16.52 -12.60 -0.08
N ARG A 128 -15.38 -13.08 0.46
CA ARG A 128 -15.35 -14.31 1.28
C ARG A 128 -16.22 -14.20 2.53
N MET A 129 -16.18 -13.05 3.20
CA MET A 129 -17.02 -12.81 4.39
C MET A 129 -18.50 -12.80 4.03
N PHE A 130 -18.87 -12.18 2.91
CA PHE A 130 -20.24 -12.20 2.42
C PHE A 130 -20.73 -13.62 2.13
N GLN A 131 -19.95 -14.44 1.41
CA GLN A 131 -20.28 -15.85 1.16
C GLN A 131 -20.47 -16.63 2.46
N GLN A 132 -19.53 -16.47 3.40
CA GLN A 132 -19.61 -17.13 4.71
C GLN A 132 -20.89 -16.75 5.46
N ILE A 133 -21.27 -15.46 5.48
CA ILE A 133 -22.49 -15.00 6.15
C ILE A 133 -23.74 -15.59 5.49
N GLN A 134 -23.76 -15.72 4.16
CA GLN A 134 -24.89 -16.35 3.45
C GLN A 134 -25.02 -17.85 3.77
N GLU A 135 -23.89 -18.55 3.91
CA GLU A 135 -23.86 -19.99 4.14
C GLU A 135 -24.18 -20.38 5.59
N VAL A 136 -23.57 -19.68 6.56
CA VAL A 136 -23.60 -20.08 7.98
C VAL A 136 -24.15 -19.01 8.92
N GLY A 137 -24.56 -17.85 8.42
CA GLY A 137 -25.18 -16.79 9.20
C GLY A 137 -24.21 -15.76 9.81
N MET A 138 -24.76 -14.63 10.24
CA MET A 138 -24.01 -13.45 10.73
C MET A 138 -23.17 -13.73 11.99
N ASP A 139 -23.60 -14.65 12.87
CA ASP A 139 -22.90 -14.96 14.12
C ASP A 139 -21.49 -15.52 13.91
N HIS A 140 -21.17 -15.98 12.70
CA HIS A 140 -19.86 -16.48 12.30
C HIS A 140 -18.96 -15.41 11.66
N ALA A 141 -19.45 -14.17 11.51
CA ALA A 141 -18.65 -13.07 10.98
C ALA A 141 -17.50 -12.73 11.93
N SER A 142 -16.29 -12.59 11.38
CA SER A 142 -15.12 -12.23 12.18
C SER A 142 -15.28 -10.83 12.77
N PRO A 143 -15.05 -10.62 14.08
CA PRO A 143 -15.05 -9.27 14.66
C PRO A 143 -13.91 -8.39 14.11
N PHE A 144 -12.92 -8.99 13.44
CA PHE A 144 -11.83 -8.28 12.77
C PHE A 144 -12.13 -7.93 11.31
N TYR A 145 -13.32 -8.28 10.81
CA TYR A 145 -13.68 -8.08 9.41
C TYR A 145 -13.50 -6.62 8.96
N VAL A 146 -14.08 -5.66 9.70
CA VAL A 146 -13.98 -4.23 9.36
C VAL A 146 -12.51 -3.79 9.32
N ILE A 147 -11.72 -4.19 10.31
CA ILE A 147 -10.27 -3.91 10.35
C ILE A 147 -9.56 -4.50 9.13
N GLY A 148 -9.97 -5.68 8.68
CA GLY A 148 -9.37 -6.38 7.56
C GLY A 148 -9.70 -5.81 6.18
N VAL A 149 -10.68 -4.90 6.05
CA VAL A 149 -11.13 -4.41 4.74
C VAL A 149 -11.13 -2.90 4.55
N ILE A 150 -11.11 -2.10 5.63
CA ILE A 150 -11.27 -0.65 5.50
C ILE A 150 -10.07 0.02 4.80
N PRO A 151 -10.30 0.96 3.86
CA PRO A 151 -9.25 1.59 3.05
C PRO A 151 -8.14 2.30 3.85
N ASN A 152 -8.45 2.78 5.04
CA ASN A 152 -7.51 3.50 5.91
C ASN A 152 -6.67 2.57 6.80
N MET A 153 -6.82 1.25 6.70
CA MET A 153 -6.02 0.32 7.50
C MET A 153 -4.52 0.35 7.16
N PRO A 154 -4.07 0.36 5.90
CA PRO A 154 -2.63 0.41 5.60
C PRO A 154 -1.90 1.61 6.24
N PRO A 155 -2.36 2.87 6.10
CA PRO A 155 -1.67 4.00 6.72
C PRO A 155 -1.80 3.99 8.24
N ALA A 156 -2.93 3.53 8.80
CA ALA A 156 -3.12 3.41 10.24
C ALA A 156 -2.19 2.38 10.88
N TYR A 157 -2.05 1.21 10.25
CA TYR A 157 -1.22 0.11 10.73
C TYR A 157 0.26 0.51 10.72
N PHE A 158 0.75 1.03 9.59
CA PHE A 158 2.14 1.48 9.48
C PHE A 158 2.45 2.59 10.51
N SER A 159 1.57 3.59 10.62
CA SER A 159 1.81 4.71 11.55
C SER A 159 1.86 4.27 13.00
N LYS A 160 0.98 3.32 13.38
CA LYS A 160 0.97 2.76 14.73
C LYS A 160 2.29 2.05 15.06
N GLU A 161 2.82 1.25 14.15
CA GLU A 161 4.05 0.49 14.40
C GLU A 161 5.30 1.37 14.46
N ASN A 162 5.30 2.49 13.73
CA ASN A 162 6.46 3.39 13.62
C ASN A 162 6.30 4.69 14.43
N ASN A 163 5.26 4.82 15.26
CA ASN A 163 4.95 6.02 16.05
C ASN A 163 4.83 7.31 15.21
N PHE A 164 4.27 7.22 14.00
CA PHE A 164 3.98 8.39 13.17
C PHE A 164 2.67 9.02 13.66
N GLN A 165 2.73 10.28 14.11
CA GLN A 165 1.60 11.01 14.71
C GLN A 165 1.17 12.24 13.90
N GLY A 166 1.81 12.49 12.75
CA GLY A 166 1.41 13.49 11.78
C GLY A 166 0.16 13.09 10.97
N PRO A 167 -0.11 13.76 9.84
CA PRO A 167 -1.26 13.45 8.99
C PRO A 167 -1.33 11.96 8.61
N ASN A 168 -2.46 11.31 8.87
CA ASN A 168 -2.65 9.87 8.66
C ASN A 168 -4.04 9.58 8.08
N PHE A 169 -4.10 9.23 6.79
CA PHE A 169 -5.35 8.91 6.10
C PHE A 169 -5.09 8.16 4.78
N SER A 170 -6.17 7.69 4.16
CA SER A 170 -6.14 7.06 2.83
C SER A 170 -6.88 7.95 1.83
N VAL A 171 -6.44 7.93 0.58
CA VAL A 171 -7.11 8.57 -0.54
C VAL A 171 -7.56 7.51 -1.53
N ASN A 172 -8.63 7.81 -2.27
CA ASN A 172 -9.12 6.99 -3.35
C ASN A 172 -9.47 7.88 -4.54
N SER A 173 -8.77 7.65 -5.64
CA SER A 173 -9.06 8.22 -6.95
C SER A 173 -8.82 7.16 -8.03
N ALA A 174 -9.32 5.95 -7.80
CA ALA A 174 -9.18 4.78 -8.68
C ALA A 174 -7.72 4.54 -9.11
N CYS A 175 -7.44 4.42 -10.40
CA CYS A 175 -6.09 4.17 -10.92
C CYS A 175 -5.08 5.29 -10.59
N ALA A 176 -5.54 6.51 -10.28
CA ALA A 176 -4.68 7.62 -9.92
C ALA A 176 -4.35 7.66 -8.42
N THR A 177 -4.88 6.73 -7.61
CA THR A 177 -4.80 6.76 -6.14
C THR A 177 -3.38 6.91 -5.60
N SER A 178 -2.41 6.12 -6.08
CA SER A 178 -1.02 6.23 -5.62
C SER A 178 -0.41 7.59 -5.97
N ASN A 179 -0.69 8.11 -7.17
CA ASN A 179 -0.21 9.43 -7.60
C ASN A 179 -0.85 10.56 -6.78
N HIS A 180 -2.14 10.43 -6.46
CA HIS A 180 -2.86 11.35 -5.58
C HIS A 180 -2.26 11.33 -4.18
N ALA A 181 -1.98 10.16 -3.61
CA ALA A 181 -1.34 10.02 -2.30
C ALA A 181 0.03 10.72 -2.27
N ILE A 182 0.89 10.46 -3.26
CA ILE A 182 2.22 11.07 -3.37
C ILE A 182 2.13 12.59 -3.55
N GLY A 183 1.24 13.08 -4.41
CA GLY A 183 1.03 14.51 -4.65
C GLY A 183 0.53 15.24 -3.41
N THR A 184 -0.42 14.64 -2.68
CA THR A 184 -0.94 15.17 -1.42
C THR A 184 0.14 15.19 -0.34
N ALA A 185 0.91 14.11 -0.19
CA ALA A 185 2.02 14.04 0.75
C ALA A 185 3.09 15.12 0.49
N ALA A 186 3.50 15.27 -0.77
CA ALA A 186 4.43 16.33 -1.16
C ALA A 186 3.88 17.73 -0.85
N SER A 187 2.58 17.93 -1.06
CA SER A 187 1.91 19.20 -0.72
C SER A 187 1.89 19.44 0.79
N MET A 188 1.66 18.41 1.60
CA MET A 188 1.69 18.51 3.07
C MET A 188 3.07 18.90 3.60
N ILE A 189 4.14 18.32 3.04
CA ILE A 189 5.52 18.73 3.37
C ILE A 189 5.76 20.19 2.99
N LYS A 190 5.33 20.60 1.79
CA LYS A 190 5.45 21.99 1.34
C LYS A 190 4.69 22.99 2.21
N MET A 191 3.56 22.57 2.78
CA MET A 191 2.74 23.38 3.68
C MET A 191 3.27 23.38 5.12
N GLY A 192 4.33 22.63 5.44
CA GLY A 192 4.86 22.49 6.79
C GLY A 192 3.97 21.69 7.74
N LEU A 193 3.06 20.86 7.20
CA LEU A 193 2.17 19.99 7.99
C LEU A 193 2.86 18.69 8.43
N ALA A 194 3.98 18.34 7.78
CA ALA A 194 4.84 17.22 8.11
C ALA A 194 6.26 17.51 7.58
N GLU A 195 7.26 16.89 8.18
CA GLU A 195 8.64 16.89 7.67
C GLU A 195 8.91 15.63 6.82
N VAL A 196 8.34 14.51 7.24
CA VAL A 196 8.47 13.22 6.57
C VAL A 196 7.09 12.65 6.30
N MET A 197 6.87 12.15 5.09
CA MET A 197 5.65 11.45 4.72
C MET A 197 5.99 10.11 4.09
N LEU A 198 5.46 9.03 4.64
CA LEU A 198 5.32 7.79 3.89
C LEU A 198 4.13 7.94 2.92
N ALA A 199 4.36 7.77 1.62
CA ALA A 199 3.33 7.97 0.62
C ALA A 199 3.34 6.89 -0.47
N GLY A 200 2.16 6.43 -0.88
CA GLY A 200 2.04 5.46 -1.97
C GLY A 200 0.63 4.89 -2.10
N GLY A 201 0.54 3.68 -2.65
CA GLY A 201 -0.73 2.97 -2.72
C GLY A 201 -0.54 1.46 -2.76
N THR A 202 -1.64 0.75 -2.54
CA THR A 202 -1.66 -0.71 -2.49
C THR A 202 -2.99 -1.22 -3.04
N GLU A 203 -2.95 -2.40 -3.66
CA GLU A 203 -4.14 -3.02 -4.24
C GLU A 203 -4.01 -4.54 -4.31
N ALA A 204 -5.13 -5.25 -4.22
CA ALA A 204 -5.17 -6.71 -4.33
C ALA A 204 -6.42 -7.25 -5.05
N VAL A 205 -6.81 -6.58 -6.14
CA VAL A 205 -8.00 -6.89 -6.96
C VAL A 205 -7.91 -8.18 -7.77
N LEU A 206 -6.77 -8.87 -7.78
CA LEU A 206 -6.66 -10.20 -8.38
C LEU A 206 -7.31 -11.24 -7.45
N ASN A 207 -8.64 -11.24 -7.46
CA ASN A 207 -9.55 -12.07 -6.69
C ASN A 207 -10.94 -12.10 -7.39
N VAL A 208 -11.81 -13.06 -7.04
CA VAL A 208 -13.12 -13.24 -7.71
C VAL A 208 -13.95 -11.96 -7.78
N ALA A 209 -14.01 -11.17 -6.69
CA ALA A 209 -14.79 -9.94 -6.66
C ALA A 209 -14.19 -8.79 -7.47
N GLY A 210 -12.88 -8.76 -7.68
CA GLY A 210 -12.24 -7.77 -8.55
C GLY A 210 -12.41 -8.07 -10.04
N PHE A 211 -12.77 -9.31 -10.40
CA PHE A 211 -13.07 -9.72 -11.78
C PHE A 211 -14.58 -9.69 -12.11
N SER A 212 -15.46 -9.60 -11.10
CA SER A 212 -16.93 -9.64 -11.25
C SER A 212 -17.57 -8.30 -11.58
#